data_AF-A0A849BLJ9-F1
#
_entry.id   AF-A0A849BLJ9-F1
#
_cell.length_a   1.000
_cell.length_b   1.000
_cell.length_c   1.000
_cell.angle_alpha   90.00
_cell.angle_beta   90.00
_cell.angle_gamma   90.00
#
_symmetry.space_group_name_H-M   'P 1'
#
loop_
_entity.id
_entity.type
_entity.pdbx_description
1 polymer ?
#
loop_
_entity_poly.entity_id
_entity_poly.type
_entity_poly.pdbx_seq_one_letter_code
_entity_poly.pdbx_strand_id
1 'polypeptide(L)' 'MPTLLLVRHGRTAANASGVLAGRTPGVGLDDSGAAQA' A
#
# COMPACT_ATOMS: atom_id res chain seq x y z
N MET A 1 -13.10 -23.12 13.72
CA MET A 1 -13.06 -22.88 12.27
C MET A 1 -11.97 -21.85 12.00
N PRO A 2 -11.05 -22.04 11.04
CA PRO A 2 -10.06 -21.02 10.72
C PRO A 2 -10.65 -19.91 9.83
N THR A 3 -10.26 -18.67 10.10
CA THR A 3 -10.61 -17.49 9.29
C THR A 3 -9.34 -16.88 8.73
N LEU A 4 -9.30 -16.63 7.41
CA LEU A 4 -8.20 -15.98 6.71
C LEU A 4 -8.65 -14.63 6.18
N LEU A 5 -7.85 -13.60 6.44
CA LEU A 5 -8.02 -12.25 5.91
C LEU A 5 -6.80 -11.89 5.06
N LEU A 6 -7.05 -11.49 3.82
CA LEU A 6 -6.03 -10.96 2.92
C LEU A 6 -6.37 -9.51 2.61
N VAL A 7 -5.47 -8.61 2.99
CA VAL A 7 -5.67 -7.17 2.83
C VAL A 7 -4.49 -6.61 2.06
N ARG A 8 -4.78 -5.79 1.05
CA ARG A 8 -3.74 -5.06 0.33
C ARG A 8 -3.20 -3.94 1.23
N HIS A 9 -1.92 -3.62 1.11
CA HIS A 9 -1.35 -2.44 1.76
C HIS A 9 -2.12 -1.16 1.38
N GLY A 10 -2.09 -0.15 2.26
CA GLY A 10 -2.64 1.17 1.98
C GLY A 10 -1.96 1.86 0.80
N ARG A 11 -2.58 2.94 0.30
CA ARG A 11 -2.09 3.74 -0.82
C ARG A 11 -0.67 4.28 -0.59
N THR A 12 0.15 4.25 -1.64
CA THR A 12 1.45 4.90 -1.68
C THR A 12 1.46 6.03 -2.72
N ALA A 13 2.44 6.94 -2.64
CA ALA A 13 2.63 7.97 -3.66
C ALA A 13 2.80 7.37 -5.08
N ALA A 14 3.44 6.20 -5.20
CA ALA A 14 3.56 5.50 -6.49
C ALA A 14 2.20 5.04 -7.05
N ASN A 15 1.25 4.63 -6.19
CA ASN A 15 -0.11 4.32 -6.64
C ASN A 15 -0.85 5.59 -7.10
N ALA A 16 -0.59 6.73 -6.43
CA ALA A 16 -1.16 8.02 -6.79
C ALA A 16 -0.68 8.54 -8.14
N SER A 17 0.61 8.35 -8.43
CA SER A 17 1.28 8.89 -9.62
C SER A 17 1.32 7.93 -10.80
N GLY A 18 0.69 6.76 -10.70
CA GLY A 18 0.70 5.75 -11.76
C GLY A 18 2.07 5.11 -12.00
N VAL A 19 2.95 5.10 -10.99
CA VAL A 19 4.29 4.53 -11.07
C VAL A 19 4.30 3.08 -10.58
N LEU A 20 4.95 2.19 -11.33
CA LEU A 20 5.16 0.81 -10.91
C LEU A 20 6.24 0.74 -9.81
N ALA A 21 5.82 0.50 -8.56
CA ALA A 21 6.73 0.47 -7.42
C ALA A 21 7.66 -0.77 -7.39
N GLY A 22 7.16 -1.96 -7.75
CA GLY A 22 7.96 -3.20 -7.74
C GLY A 22 8.62 -3.47 -6.37
N ARG A 23 9.95 -3.63 -6.36
CA ARG A 23 10.78 -3.78 -5.14
C ARG A 23 11.60 -2.51 -4.82
N THR A 24 11.18 -1.35 -5.33
CA THR A 24 11.91 -0.09 -5.17
C THR A 24 11.99 0.30 -3.69
N PRO A 25 13.19 0.55 -3.14
CA PRO A 25 13.36 1.01 -1.77
C PRO A 25 12.68 2.36 -1.52
N GLY A 26 12.19 2.59 -0.30
CA GLY A 26 11.65 3.89 0.13
C GLY A 26 10.20 4.19 -0.30
N VAL A 27 9.50 3.27 -0.96
CA VAL A 27 8.08 3.43 -1.28
C VAL A 27 7.23 3.11 -0.05
N GLY A 28 6.86 4.13 0.71
CA GLY A 28 5.97 4.05 1.88
C GLY A 28 4.53 4.47 1.59
N LEU A 29 3.68 4.36 2.62
CA LEU A 29 2.31 4.88 2.59
C LEU A 29 2.32 6.41 2.44
N ASP A 30 1.35 6.94 1.71
CA ASP A 30 1.02 8.39 1.77
C ASP A 30 0.04 8.65 2.92
N ASP A 31 -0.31 9.92 3.18
CA ASP A 31 -1.22 10.27 4.29
C ASP A 31 -2.58 9.58 4.18
N SER A 32 -3.08 9.40 2.94
CA SER A 32 -4.33 8.65 2.70
C SER A 32 -4.14 7.15 2.97
N GLY A 33 -2.99 6.59 2.60
CA GLY A 33 -2.62 5.22 2.91
C GLY A 33 -2.44 4.95 4.39
N ALA A 34 -1.91 5.92 5.14
CA ALA A 34 -1.80 5.83 6.60
C ALA A 34 -3.18 5.79 7.27
N ALA A 35 -4.17 6.52 6.74
CA ALA A 35 -5.55 6.46 7.24
C ALA A 35 -6.31 5.17 6.84
N GLN A 36 -5.82 4.41 5.87
CA GLN A 36 -6.41 3.14 5.42
C GLN A 36 -5.94 1.92 6.23
N ALA A 37 -4.80 2.06 6.91
CA ALA A 37 -4.15 1.01 7.69
C ALA A 37 -4.54 1.09 9.16
#